data_AF-A0A2U2XEI4-F1
#
_entry.id   AF-A0A2U2XEI4-F1
#
_cell.length_a   1.000
_cell.length_b   1.000
_cell.length_c   1.000
_cell.angle_alpha   90.00
_cell.angle_beta   90.00
_cell.angle_gamma   90.00
#
_symmetry.space_group_name_H-M   'P 1'
#
loop_
_entity.id
_entity.type
_entity.pdbx_description
1 polymer ?
#
loop_
_entity_poly.entity_id
_entity_poly.type
_entity_poly.pdbx_seq_one_letter_code
_entity_poly.pdbx_strand_id
1 'polypeptide(L)' 'MIAFAWCYNVGDYLDRYVKAITIKKHGHRAKSVFKYGLEYISSFLLNPEKKGFSKVLLKIVM' A
#
# COMPACT_ATOMS: atom_id res chain seq x y z
N MET A 1 13.57 -6.63 9.11
CA MET A 1 13.46 -5.17 8.87
C MET A 1 13.03 -4.83 7.44
N ILE A 2 13.58 -5.47 6.40
CA ILE A 2 13.29 -5.13 4.99
C ILE A 2 11.78 -5.18 4.65
N ALA A 3 11.05 -6.21 5.09
CA ALA A 3 9.61 -6.32 4.84
C ALA A 3 8.78 -5.13 5.37
N PHE A 4 9.18 -4.57 6.52
CA PHE A 4 8.51 -3.41 7.11
C PHE A 4 8.75 -2.14 6.28
N ALA A 5 9.98 -1.92 5.81
CA ALA A 5 10.30 -0.80 4.93
C ALA A 5 9.49 -0.87 3.61
N TRP A 6 9.36 -2.07 3.05
CA TRP A 6 8.53 -2.31 1.86
C TRP A 6 7.06 -2.00 2.09
N CYS A 7 6.48 -2.44 3.22
CA CYS A 7 5.08 -2.12 3.55
C CYS A 7 4.86 -0.60 3.66
N TYR A 8 5.82 0.15 4.18
CA TYR A 8 5.72 1.60 4.27
C TYR A 8 5.79 2.27 2.89
N ASN A 9 6.80 1.93 2.07
CA ASN A 9 6.96 2.51 0.73
C ASN A 9 5.78 2.19 -0.19
N VAL A 10 5.29 0.95 -0.16
CA VAL A 10 4.09 0.53 -0.90
C VAL A 10 2.88 1.31 -0.40
N GLY A 11 2.73 1.45 0.91
CA GLY A 11 1.63 2.21 1.50
C GLY A 11 1.62 3.68 1.08
N ASP A 12 2.78 4.34 1.07
CA ASP A 12 2.92 5.75 0.67
C ASP A 12 2.64 5.92 -0.83
N TYR A 13 3.16 5.02 -1.67
CA TYR A 13 2.86 5.02 -3.10
C TYR A 13 1.35 4.84 -3.36
N LEU A 14 0.68 3.94 -2.65
CA LEU A 14 -0.76 3.73 -2.81
C LEU A 14 -1.56 4.96 -2.35
N ASP A 15 -1.17 5.58 -1.24
CA ASP A 15 -1.80 6.79 -0.71
C ASP A 15 -1.68 7.97 -1.70
N ARG A 16 -0.53 8.11 -2.37
CA ARG A 16 -0.28 9.22 -3.31
C ARG A 16 -0.82 9.01 -4.72
N TYR A 17 -0.69 7.79 -5.27
CA TYR A 17 -0.86 7.57 -6.72
C TYR A 17 -2.05 6.69 -7.09
N VAL A 18 -2.58 5.90 -6.15
CA VAL A 18 -3.66 4.92 -6.46
C VAL A 18 -4.96 5.33 -5.81
N LYS A 19 -4.96 5.43 -4.48
CA LYS A 19 -6.14 5.81 -3.71
C LYS A 19 -5.71 6.38 -2.36
N ALA A 20 -5.88 7.68 -2.22
CA ALA A 20 -5.63 8.37 -0.96
C ALA A 20 -6.47 7.79 0.18
N ILE A 21 -5.83 7.69 1.34
CA ILE A 21 -6.48 7.31 2.59
C ILE A 21 -7.42 8.44 2.99
N THR A 22 -8.71 8.10 3.09
CA THR A 22 -9.73 9.04 3.49
C THR A 22 -9.45 9.60 4.89
N ILE A 23 -9.47 10.92 5.02
CA ILE A 23 -9.46 11.60 6.31
C ILE A 23 -10.91 11.64 6.82
N LYS A 24 -11.13 11.13 8.03
CA LYS A 24 -12.46 11.10 8.64
C LYS A 24 -12.85 12.49 9.16
N LYS A 25 -14.12 12.68 9.53
CA LYS A 25 -14.67 13.96 10.04
C LYS A 25 -13.90 14.56 11.23
N HIS A 26 -13.23 13.72 12.02
CA HIS A 26 -12.41 14.09 13.18
C HIS A 26 -10.94 14.39 12.83
N GLY A 27 -10.60 14.56 11.54
CA GLY A 27 -9.25 14.96 11.10
C GLY A 27 -8.21 13.84 11.06
N HIS A 28 -8.53 12.64 11.56
CA HIS A 28 -7.61 11.50 11.53
C HIS A 28 -7.78 10.65 10.25
N ARG A 29 -6.66 10.10 9.77
CA ARG A 29 -6.65 9.15 8.64
C ARG A 29 -7.44 7.90 9.01
N ALA A 30 -8.23 7.37 8.08
CA ALA A 30 -9.03 6.17 8.31
C ALA A 30 -8.17 4.91 8.56
N LYS A 31 -6.95 4.89 8.02
CA LYS A 31 -5.94 3.86 8.27
C LYS A 31 -4.53 4.45 8.25
N SER A 32 -3.59 3.73 8.86
CA SER A 32 -2.16 4.06 8.73
C SER A 32 -1.65 3.69 7.33
N VAL A 33 -0.68 4.44 6.84
CA VAL A 33 0.05 4.15 5.59
C VAL A 33 0.66 2.75 5.63
N PHE A 34 1.24 2.37 6.76
CA PHE A 34 1.79 1.04 6.97
C PHE A 34 0.73 -0.07 6.86
N LYS A 35 -0.41 0.13 7.53
CA LYS A 35 -1.54 -0.81 7.44
C LYS A 35 -2.04 -0.93 6.01
N TYR A 36 -2.08 0.17 5.26
CA TYR A 36 -2.49 0.15 3.87
C TYR A 36 -1.54 -0.68 2.98
N GLY A 37 -0.23 -0.46 3.09
CA GLY A 37 0.74 -1.23 2.34
C GLY A 37 0.74 -2.72 2.73
N LEU A 38 0.60 -3.03 4.02
CA LEU A 38 0.49 -4.41 4.49
C LEU A 38 -0.75 -5.12 3.94
N GLU A 39 -1.91 -4.46 3.99
CA GLU A 39 -3.20 -4.98 3.51
C GLU A 39 -3.18 -5.22 1.98
N TYR A 40 -2.42 -4.39 1.25
CA TYR A 40 -2.18 -4.58 -0.17
C TYR A 40 -1.28 -5.79 -0.44
N ILE A 41 -0.16 -5.90 0.28
CA ILE A 41 0.77 -7.02 0.14
C ILE A 41 0.09 -8.33 0.53
N SER A 42 -0.66 -8.35 1.64
CA SER A 42 -1.40 -9.55 2.07
C SER A 42 -2.47 -9.96 1.07
N SER A 43 -3.23 -8.99 0.53
CA SER A 43 -4.22 -9.26 -0.52
C SER A 43 -3.60 -9.86 -1.77
N PHE A 44 -2.37 -9.45 -2.11
CA PHE A 44 -1.63 -9.99 -3.25
C PHE A 44 -1.11 -11.40 -2.96
N LEU A 45 -0.47 -11.61 -1.81
CA LEU A 45 0.05 -12.92 -1.40
C LEU A 45 -1.07 -13.97 -1.30
N LEU A 46 -2.25 -13.56 -0.84
CA LEU A 46 -3.41 -14.45 -0.68
C LEU A 46 -4.23 -14.62 -1.96
N ASN A 47 -4.07 -13.75 -2.97
CA ASN A 47 -4.76 -13.83 -4.25
C ASN A 47 -3.77 -13.56 -5.41
N PRO A 48 -3.04 -14.58 -5.87
CA PRO A 48 -2.02 -14.43 -6.91
C PRO A 48 -2.59 -14.01 -8.27
N GLU A 49 -3.89 -14.18 -8.51
CA GLU A 49 -4.55 -13.77 -9.76
C GLU A 49 -4.77 -12.26 -9.88
N LYS A 50 -4.53 -11.49 -8.81
CA LYS A 50 -4.75 -10.05 -8.79
C LYS A 50 -3.66 -9.32 -9.60
N LYS A 51 -3.92 -9.12 -10.90
CA LYS A 51 -3.03 -8.38 -11.81
C LYS A 51 -2.89 -6.92 -11.35
N GLY A 52 -1.66 -6.51 -11.02
CA GLY A 52 -1.37 -5.11 -10.64
C GLY A 52 -0.10 -4.94 -9.80
N PHE A 53 0.32 -5.98 -9.06
CA PHE A 53 1.50 -5.91 -8.21
C PHE A 53 2.79 -5.67 -8.98
N SER A 54 2.99 -6.32 -10.15
CA SER A 54 4.18 -6.08 -10.97
C SER A 54 4.33 -4.61 -11.38
N LYS A 55 3.21 -3.91 -11.60
CA LYS A 55 3.19 -2.48 -11.96
C LYS A 55 3.57 -1.59 -10.78
N VAL A 56 3.20 -1.99 -9.56
CA VAL A 56 3.59 -1.31 -8.32
C VAL A 56 5.05 -1.60 -8.00
N LEU A 57 5.49 -2.85 -8.10
CA LEU A 57 6.90 -3.24 -7.94
C LEU A 57 7.82 -2.49 -8.91
N LEU A 58 7.48 -2.49 -10.19
CA LEU A 58 8.28 -1.82 -11.22
C LEU A 58 8.39 -0.31 -10.98
N LYS A 59 7.42 0.32 -10.33
CA LYS A 59 7.43 1.77 -10.02
C LYS A 59 8.02 2.13 -8.67
N ILE A 60 8.21 1.15 -7.79
CA ILE A 60 8.87 1.34 -6.48
C ILE A 60 10.37 1.03 -6.61
N VAL A 61 10.74 0.11 -7.50
CA VAL A 61 12.13 -0.34 -7.73
C VAL A 61 12.84 0.50 -8.81
N MET A 62 12.10 1.08 -9.76
CA MET A 62 12.61 1.91 -10.87
C MET A 62 12.22 3.36 -10.65
#